data_AF-A0A8S3R4E6-F1
#
_entry.id   AF-A0A8S3R4E6-F1
#
_cell.length_a   1.000
_cell.length_b   1.000
_cell.length_c   1.000
_cell.angle_alpha   90.00
_cell.angle_beta   90.00
_cell.angle_gamma   90.00
#
_symmetry.space_group_name_H-M   'P 1'
#
loop_
_entity.id
_entity.type
_entity.pdbx_description
1 polymer ?
#
loop_
_entity_poly.entity_id
_entity_poly.type
_entity_poly.pdbx_seq_one_letter_code
_entity_poly.pdbx_strand_id
1 'polypeptide(L)'
;MDIPKIGDIQFQNVHRLGELKDGKELIIIARFTSFNDRERVNRASKLKNKPPISKYQEYPREINDRRKTHSSRKEFQMQRQHDKLLVDGENDLEPSSSSKLLSAQQRKYVDGSGPPSSARQHRPPDRKDTIPGDDDGLDVSKMKPIVIQSMNKAFQDHEKLYDDISKSYQDMLKELHCFKSAFDEDTSGIPELATCVRILVHRCGQTSLEVQRRKYCVQIIFSEQTLMKNSLTDPHQIISSLKHFNFMNKHLKEVLKDSHSIQKSINILLKDKDSMQQQIIKECLPADQGPGVVYNVKENMRTLEQIRKNIDVIKKISEAQLKDVIESSKGFFANAE
;
A
#
# COMPACT_ATOMS: atom_id res chain seq x y z
N MET A 1 6.47 -41.01 -19.27
CA MET A 1 6.53 -39.76 -18.48
C MET A 1 7.34 -40.08 -17.24
N ASP A 2 8.48 -39.42 -17.05
CA ASP A 2 9.34 -39.66 -15.90
C ASP A 2 8.65 -39.19 -14.62
N ILE A 3 8.45 -40.13 -13.69
CA ILE A 3 7.93 -39.84 -12.36
C ILE A 3 9.10 -39.22 -11.57
N PRO A 4 9.01 -37.95 -11.14
CA PRO A 4 10.11 -37.29 -10.46
C PRO A 4 10.43 -38.00 -9.14
N LYS A 5 11.70 -38.37 -8.93
CA LYS A 5 12.16 -38.89 -7.64
C LYS A 5 12.14 -37.76 -6.62
N ILE A 6 11.63 -38.02 -5.41
CA ILE A 6 11.49 -37.02 -4.33
C ILE A 6 12.82 -36.33 -3.97
N GLY A 7 13.96 -36.99 -4.25
CA GLY A 7 15.30 -36.43 -4.04
C GLY A 7 15.69 -35.27 -4.97
N ASP A 8 14.98 -35.08 -6.08
CA ASP A 8 15.33 -34.05 -7.09
C ASP A 8 14.50 -32.75 -6.95
N ILE A 9 13.64 -32.67 -5.92
CA ILE A 9 12.73 -31.55 -5.70
C ILE A 9 13.23 -30.74 -4.51
N GLN A 10 13.61 -29.48 -4.73
CA GLN A 10 14.04 -28.61 -3.64
C GLN A 10 12.84 -27.91 -3.01
N PHE A 11 12.60 -28.21 -1.74
CA PHE A 11 11.59 -27.53 -0.94
C PHE A 11 12.07 -27.34 0.49
N GLN A 12 11.59 -26.28 1.11
CA GLN A 12 11.74 -26.02 2.53
C GLN A 12 10.56 -26.65 3.28
N ASN A 13 10.86 -27.46 4.29
CA ASN A 13 9.85 -27.97 5.22
C ASN A 13 9.35 -26.82 6.10
N VAL A 14 8.11 -26.39 5.89
CA VAL A 14 7.48 -25.30 6.67
C VAL A 14 6.82 -25.86 7.93
N HIS A 15 6.16 -27.02 7.80
CA HIS A 15 5.49 -27.64 8.92
C HIS A 15 5.40 -29.16 8.75
N ARG A 16 5.47 -29.89 9.85
CA ARG A 16 5.20 -31.34 9.91
C ARG A 16 3.92 -31.54 10.70
N LEU A 17 2.99 -32.32 10.15
CA LEU A 17 1.72 -32.62 10.80
C LEU A 17 1.74 -34.06 11.31
N GLY A 18 1.50 -34.21 12.62
CA GLY A 18 1.44 -35.51 13.30
C GLY A 18 2.81 -36.06 13.72
N GLU A 19 2.75 -37.13 14.50
CA GLU A 19 3.92 -37.94 14.89
C GLU A 19 4.10 -39.10 13.90
N LEU A 20 5.35 -39.55 13.73
CA LEU A 20 5.71 -40.66 12.86
C LEU A 20 5.14 -41.95 13.45
N LYS A 21 3.97 -42.39 12.96
CA LYS A 21 3.36 -43.67 13.33
C LYS A 21 3.72 -44.71 12.28
N ASP A 22 4.14 -45.88 12.74
CA ASP A 22 4.56 -46.98 11.86
C ASP A 22 3.51 -47.28 10.78
N GLY A 23 3.96 -47.23 9.52
CA GLY A 23 3.17 -47.57 8.34
C GLY A 23 2.25 -46.47 7.80
N LYS A 24 2.27 -45.24 8.33
CA LYS A 24 1.50 -44.11 7.76
C LYS A 24 2.41 -43.03 7.15
N GLU A 25 2.04 -42.57 5.95
CA GLU A 25 2.73 -41.51 5.23
C GLU A 25 2.68 -40.20 6.04
N LEU A 26 3.84 -39.53 6.18
CA LEU A 26 3.93 -38.27 6.90
C LEU A 26 3.39 -37.12 6.05
N ILE A 27 2.52 -36.30 6.63
CA ILE A 27 2.01 -35.10 5.96
C ILE A 27 2.94 -33.92 6.27
N ILE A 28 3.49 -33.33 5.23
CA ILE A 28 4.35 -32.14 5.32
C ILE A 28 3.73 -30.97 4.57
N ILE A 29 3.91 -29.77 5.10
CA ILE A 29 3.65 -28.52 4.38
C ILE A 29 5.00 -28.06 3.84
N ALA A 30 5.14 -28.13 2.52
CA ALA A 30 6.35 -27.77 1.81
C ALA A 30 6.22 -26.38 1.15
N ARG A 31 7.31 -25.60 1.20
CA ARG A 31 7.49 -24.38 0.39
C ARG A 31 8.54 -24.66 -0.67
N PHE A 32 8.14 -24.68 -1.93
CA PHE A 32 9.07 -24.87 -3.04
C PHE A 32 9.95 -23.64 -3.22
N THR A 33 11.26 -23.87 -3.41
CA THR A 33 12.24 -22.80 -3.65
C THR A 33 12.24 -22.35 -5.11
N SER A 34 11.86 -23.25 -6.03
CA SER A 34 11.79 -23.00 -7.47
C SER A 34 10.38 -23.18 -8.02
N PHE A 35 9.99 -22.31 -8.96
CA PHE A 35 8.72 -22.42 -9.69
C PHE A 35 8.64 -23.71 -10.53
N ASN A 36 9.76 -24.14 -11.11
CA ASN A 36 9.82 -25.36 -11.91
C ASN A 36 9.49 -26.62 -11.07
N ASP A 37 9.90 -26.64 -9.81
CA ASP A 37 9.64 -27.76 -8.90
C ASP A 37 8.17 -27.81 -8.47
N ARG A 38 7.57 -26.63 -8.23
CA ARG A 38 6.13 -26.49 -7.99
C ARG A 38 5.31 -27.02 -9.17
N GLU A 39 5.70 -26.67 -10.39
CA GLU A 39 5.04 -27.13 -11.62
C GLU A 39 5.20 -28.64 -11.85
N ARG A 40 6.36 -29.20 -11.51
CA ARG A 40 6.60 -30.65 -11.57
C ARG A 40 5.69 -31.41 -10.60
N VAL A 41 5.54 -30.92 -9.36
CA VAL A 41 4.63 -31.53 -8.37
C VAL A 41 3.16 -31.41 -8.78
N ASN A 42 2.75 -30.26 -9.32
CA ASN A 42 1.39 -30.07 -9.85
C ASN A 42 1.07 -31.00 -11.03
N ARG A 43 2.05 -31.33 -11.87
CA ARG A 43 1.87 -32.30 -12.96
C ARG A 43 1.81 -33.73 -12.44
N ALA A 44 2.66 -34.08 -11.48
CA ALA A 44 2.69 -35.42 -10.88
C ALA A 44 1.41 -35.75 -10.10
N SER A 45 0.80 -34.77 -9.42
CA SER A 45 -0.44 -34.98 -8.65
C SER A 45 -1.70 -35.17 -9.51
N LYS A 46 -1.63 -34.79 -10.80
CA LYS A 46 -2.72 -34.99 -11.78
C LYS A 46 -2.70 -36.37 -12.45
N LEU A 47 -1.71 -37.22 -12.16
CA LEU A 47 -1.61 -38.56 -12.72
C LEU A 47 -2.72 -39.47 -12.12
N LYS A 48 -3.49 -40.14 -12.99
CA LYS A 48 -4.67 -40.94 -12.61
C LYS A 48 -4.36 -42.18 -11.77
N ASN A 49 -3.12 -42.69 -11.81
CA ASN A 49 -2.71 -43.86 -11.04
C ASN A 49 -2.00 -43.40 -9.78
N LYS A 50 -2.54 -43.76 -8.59
CA LYS A 50 -2.04 -43.46 -7.23
C LYS A 50 -0.83 -42.50 -7.24
N PRO A 51 -1.07 -41.18 -7.23
CA PRO A 51 0.02 -40.23 -7.39
C PRO A 51 0.99 -40.38 -6.21
N PRO A 52 2.32 -40.35 -6.47
CA PRO A 52 3.33 -40.43 -5.41
C PRO A 52 3.28 -39.22 -4.46
N ILE A 53 2.54 -38.17 -4.83
CA ILE A 53 2.32 -36.96 -4.05
C ILE A 53 0.83 -36.61 -4.10
N SER A 54 0.16 -36.71 -2.96
CA SER A 54 -1.25 -36.33 -2.80
C SER A 54 -1.36 -34.87 -2.34
N LYS A 55 -2.24 -34.09 -2.99
CA LYS A 55 -2.48 -32.67 -2.67
C LYS A 55 -3.78 -32.54 -1.89
N TYR A 56 -3.72 -32.00 -0.67
CA TYR A 56 -4.91 -31.67 0.11
C TYR A 56 -5.51 -30.35 -0.37
N GLN A 57 -6.80 -30.34 -0.69
CA GLN A 57 -7.53 -29.13 -1.11
C GLN A 57 -7.89 -28.22 0.07
N GLU A 58 -7.97 -28.79 1.29
CA GLU A 58 -8.31 -28.08 2.51
C GLU A 58 -7.19 -28.19 3.55
N TYR A 59 -7.09 -27.18 4.42
CA TYR A 59 -6.17 -27.23 5.56
C TYR A 59 -6.58 -28.37 6.51
N PRO A 60 -5.63 -29.21 6.96
CA PRO A 60 -5.91 -30.25 7.95
C PRO A 60 -6.55 -29.68 9.23
N ARG A 61 -7.49 -30.43 9.82
CA ARG A 61 -8.31 -29.99 10.96
C ARG A 61 -7.45 -29.47 12.12
N GLU A 62 -6.28 -30.05 12.37
CA GLU A 62 -5.37 -29.60 13.44
C GLU A 62 -4.87 -28.15 13.26
N ILE A 63 -4.69 -27.69 12.01
CA ILE A 63 -4.31 -26.30 11.71
C ILE A 63 -5.49 -25.37 11.96
N ASN A 64 -6.68 -25.78 11.52
CA ASN A 64 -7.89 -25.00 11.73
C ASN A 64 -8.24 -24.87 13.21
N ASP A 65 -8.02 -25.92 14.00
CA ASP A 65 -8.26 -25.91 15.44
C ASP A 65 -7.23 -25.04 16.17
N ARG A 66 -5.93 -25.10 15.81
CA ARG A 66 -4.92 -24.13 16.30
C ARG A 66 -5.27 -22.69 15.97
N ARG A 67 -5.76 -22.41 14.76
CA ARG A 67 -6.20 -21.05 14.36
C ARG A 67 -7.37 -20.56 15.22
N LYS A 68 -8.28 -21.45 15.62
CA LYS A 68 -9.38 -21.13 16.55
C LYS A 68 -8.88 -20.85 17.96
N THR A 69 -7.90 -21.60 18.48
CA THR A 69 -7.34 -21.37 19.82
C THR A 69 -6.59 -20.04 19.93
N HIS A 70 -5.98 -19.56 18.85
CA HIS A 70 -5.27 -18.28 18.80
C HIS A 70 -6.18 -17.05 18.58
N SER A 71 -7.47 -17.25 18.30
CA SER A 71 -8.41 -16.15 18.01
C SER A 71 -8.89 -15.39 19.27
N SER A 72 -8.64 -15.90 20.48
CA SER A 72 -9.11 -15.30 21.74
C SER A 72 -8.06 -14.50 22.53
N ARG A 73 -6.81 -14.40 22.05
CA ARG A 73 -5.80 -13.48 22.60
C ARG A 73 -5.58 -12.30 21.65
N LYS A 74 -5.95 -11.10 22.09
CA LYS A 74 -5.73 -9.80 21.44
C LYS A 74 -4.25 -9.42 21.23
N GLU A 75 -3.32 -10.38 21.21
CA GLU A 75 -1.87 -10.16 21.07
C GLU A 75 -1.33 -10.48 19.66
N PHE A 76 -2.19 -10.83 18.69
CA PHE A 76 -1.76 -11.17 17.32
C PHE A 76 -2.17 -10.16 16.23
N GLN A 77 -2.47 -8.91 16.59
CA GLN A 77 -2.64 -7.86 15.59
C GLN A 77 -1.31 -7.35 15.01
N MET A 78 -0.17 -7.64 15.64
CA MET A 78 1.18 -7.30 15.14
C MET A 78 1.90 -8.41 14.37
N GLN A 79 1.29 -9.58 14.15
CA GLN A 79 1.88 -10.67 13.36
C GLN A 79 1.16 -10.86 12.00
N ARG A 80 0.55 -9.79 11.49
CA ARG A 80 -0.18 -9.77 10.20
C ARG A 80 0.60 -9.15 9.04
N GLN A 81 1.93 -9.11 9.07
CA GLN A 81 2.71 -8.59 7.94
C GLN A 81 3.34 -9.65 7.02
N HIS A 82 3.18 -10.96 7.27
CA HIS A 82 3.65 -11.97 6.32
C HIS A 82 2.71 -13.18 6.16
N ASP A 83 1.42 -12.94 5.91
CA ASP A 83 0.49 -13.99 5.49
C ASP A 83 -0.36 -13.55 4.30
N LYS A 84 0.14 -13.80 3.09
CA LYS A 84 -0.65 -14.15 1.91
C LYS A 84 0.15 -15.11 1.05
N LEU A 85 -0.25 -16.38 1.02
CA LEU A 85 -0.06 -17.23 -0.15
C LEU A 85 -1.46 -17.55 -0.68
N LEU A 86 -1.96 -16.69 -1.57
CA LEU A 86 -3.01 -17.07 -2.50
C LEU A 86 -2.34 -17.78 -3.67
N VAL A 87 -2.88 -18.94 -4.03
CA VAL A 87 -2.76 -19.51 -5.36
C VAL A 87 -4.18 -19.52 -5.88
N ASP A 88 -4.52 -18.54 -6.71
CA ASP A 88 -5.83 -18.45 -7.32
C ASP A 88 -6.13 -19.74 -8.09
N GLY A 89 -7.33 -20.26 -7.84
CA GLY A 89 -8.01 -21.07 -8.82
C GLY A 89 -8.35 -20.17 -10.01
N GLU A 90 -8.03 -20.66 -11.20
CA GLU A 90 -8.72 -20.25 -12.42
C GLU A 90 -10.23 -20.45 -12.19
N ASN A 91 -10.96 -19.33 -12.12
CA ASN A 91 -12.39 -19.31 -12.42
C ASN A 91 -12.51 -19.30 -13.95
N ASP A 92 -12.35 -20.46 -14.57
CA ASP A 92 -12.91 -20.71 -15.89
C ASP A 92 -14.37 -21.12 -15.70
N LEU A 93 -15.26 -20.13 -15.70
CA LEU A 93 -16.69 -20.34 -15.91
C LEU A 93 -17.01 -19.96 -17.36
N GLU A 94 -17.17 -20.97 -18.20
CA GLU A 94 -17.85 -20.92 -19.51
C GLU A 94 -18.61 -22.26 -19.69
N PRO A 95 -19.70 -22.31 -20.47
CA PRO A 95 -21.07 -22.33 -19.94
C PRO A 95 -21.69 -23.73 -20.05
N SER A 96 -22.38 -24.21 -19.00
CA SER A 96 -23.19 -25.43 -19.13
C SER A 96 -24.67 -25.10 -19.28
N SER A 97 -25.10 -25.08 -20.54
CA SER A 97 -26.48 -25.19 -20.99
C SER A 97 -27.00 -26.60 -20.76
N SER A 98 -27.91 -26.78 -19.80
CA SER A 98 -28.95 -27.84 -19.72
C SER A 98 -29.49 -27.83 -18.29
N SER A 99 -30.76 -27.62 -17.99
CA SER A 99 -31.93 -28.16 -18.67
C SER A 99 -33.19 -27.35 -18.30
N LYS A 100 -34.00 -27.08 -19.34
CA LYS A 100 -35.38 -26.59 -19.28
C LYS A 100 -36.32 -27.62 -18.63
N LEU A 101 -37.52 -27.13 -18.31
CA LEU A 101 -38.79 -27.83 -17.95
C LEU A 101 -38.95 -27.98 -16.43
N LEU A 102 -39.96 -27.41 -15.77
CA LEU A 102 -41.39 -27.34 -16.07
C LEU A 102 -42.00 -26.07 -15.43
N SER A 103 -42.60 -25.20 -16.23
CA SER A 103 -44.05 -25.01 -16.40
C SER A 103 -44.73 -24.19 -15.30
N ALA A 104 -45.23 -23.04 -15.77
CA ALA A 104 -46.28 -22.23 -15.20
C ALA A 104 -47.42 -23.04 -14.56
N GLN A 105 -47.86 -22.58 -13.40
CA GLN A 105 -49.27 -22.72 -13.02
C GLN A 105 -49.74 -21.41 -12.37
N GLN A 106 -50.56 -20.69 -13.12
CA GLN A 106 -51.40 -19.60 -12.65
C GLN A 106 -52.33 -20.12 -11.55
N ARG A 107 -52.47 -19.35 -10.46
CA ARG A 107 -53.78 -19.04 -9.88
C ARG A 107 -53.81 -17.58 -9.44
N LYS A 108 -54.81 -16.86 -9.97
CA LYS A 108 -55.27 -15.56 -9.49
C LYS A 108 -56.25 -15.75 -8.32
N TYR A 109 -56.44 -14.65 -7.58
CA TYR A 109 -57.56 -14.23 -6.71
C TYR A 109 -57.36 -14.22 -5.18
N VAL A 110 -57.10 -12.99 -4.70
CA VAL A 110 -57.87 -12.15 -3.74
C VAL A 110 -57.67 -12.26 -2.21
N ASP A 111 -57.37 -11.06 -1.69
CA ASP A 111 -57.54 -10.41 -0.38
C ASP A 111 -56.82 -10.86 0.90
N GLY A 112 -56.44 -9.83 1.68
CA GLY A 112 -56.33 -9.94 3.12
C GLY A 112 -54.93 -9.75 3.72
N SER A 113 -54.69 -8.53 4.22
CA SER A 113 -53.92 -8.20 5.44
C SER A 113 -52.43 -8.54 5.54
N GLY A 114 -51.60 -7.50 5.46
CA GLY A 114 -50.49 -7.18 6.38
C GLY A 114 -49.28 -8.13 6.43
N PRO A 115 -48.07 -7.71 6.04
CA PRO A 115 -46.88 -8.53 6.23
C PRO A 115 -46.38 -8.48 7.69
N PRO A 116 -46.03 -9.62 8.32
CA PRO A 116 -45.20 -9.62 9.51
C PRO A 116 -43.73 -9.35 9.13
N SER A 117 -43.17 -8.35 9.82
CA SER A 117 -41.75 -8.03 10.05
C SER A 117 -40.69 -8.79 9.23
N SER A 118 -40.15 -8.12 8.21
CA SER A 118 -38.96 -8.53 7.48
C SER A 118 -37.69 -8.25 8.29
N ALA A 119 -36.95 -9.31 8.61
CA ALA A 119 -35.56 -9.30 9.11
C ALA A 119 -34.57 -8.79 8.04
N ARG A 120 -34.71 -7.52 7.66
CA ARG A 120 -33.74 -6.75 6.86
C ARG A 120 -33.41 -5.43 7.57
N GLN A 121 -32.89 -5.54 8.79
CA GLN A 121 -32.22 -4.43 9.48
C GLN A 121 -30.82 -4.86 9.89
N HIS A 122 -29.97 -5.12 8.91
CA HIS A 122 -28.53 -4.93 9.05
C HIS A 122 -28.02 -4.36 7.73
N ARG A 123 -28.30 -3.08 7.50
CA ARG A 123 -27.47 -2.25 6.62
C ARG A 123 -26.19 -1.99 7.43
N PRO A 124 -25.00 -2.39 6.97
CA PRO A 124 -23.76 -1.96 7.61
C PRO A 124 -23.75 -0.42 7.59
N PRO A 125 -23.34 0.24 8.68
CA PRO A 125 -23.22 1.68 8.69
C PRO A 125 -22.21 2.12 7.63
N ASP A 126 -22.46 3.29 7.07
CA ASP A 126 -21.68 3.97 6.06
C ASP A 126 -20.18 3.75 6.24
N ARG A 127 -19.53 3.28 5.17
CA ARG A 127 -18.09 3.46 5.03
C ARG A 127 -17.86 4.97 4.99
N LYS A 128 -17.49 5.54 6.13
CA LYS A 128 -16.73 6.79 6.15
C LYS A 128 -15.52 6.52 5.27
N ASP A 129 -15.40 7.25 4.17
CA ASP A 129 -14.18 7.33 3.38
C ASP A 129 -13.07 7.72 4.35
N THR A 130 -12.32 6.70 4.76
CA THR A 130 -11.22 6.87 5.69
C THR A 130 -10.14 7.56 4.86
N ILE A 131 -9.82 8.79 5.27
CA ILE A 131 -8.68 9.54 4.77
C ILE A 131 -7.48 8.58 4.72
N PRO A 132 -6.84 8.33 3.56
CA PRO A 132 -5.56 7.64 3.53
C PRO A 132 -4.51 8.60 4.11
N GLY A 133 -4.44 8.66 5.43
CA GLY A 133 -3.63 9.66 6.13
C GLY A 133 -3.39 9.40 7.61
N ASP A 134 -4.33 8.77 8.33
CA ASP A 134 -4.26 8.80 9.81
C ASP A 134 -3.59 7.60 10.50
N ASP A 135 -3.20 6.53 9.79
CA ASP A 135 -2.45 5.41 10.42
C ASP A 135 -1.73 4.51 9.39
N ASP A 136 -1.26 5.07 8.29
CA ASP A 136 -0.74 4.27 7.17
C ASP A 136 0.77 4.05 7.34
N GLY A 137 1.17 3.02 8.11
CA GLY A 137 2.40 2.18 8.00
C GLY A 137 3.76 2.77 7.59
N LEU A 138 3.91 4.09 7.53
CA LEU A 138 5.09 4.83 7.11
C LEU A 138 5.95 5.26 8.30
N ASP A 139 5.50 4.97 9.53
CA ASP A 139 6.34 5.15 10.69
C ASP A 139 7.48 4.13 10.68
N VAL A 140 8.68 4.62 10.99
CA VAL A 140 9.89 3.79 11.09
C VAL A 140 10.52 4.03 12.45
N SER A 141 10.93 2.95 13.09
CA SER A 141 11.69 3.06 14.33
C SER A 141 12.97 3.84 14.11
N LYS A 142 13.28 4.78 15.02
CA LYS A 142 14.50 5.59 14.99
C LYS A 142 15.76 4.74 14.87
N MET A 143 16.78 5.26 14.20
CA MET A 143 18.05 4.55 14.07
C MET A 143 18.72 4.44 15.44
N LYS A 144 19.22 3.25 15.76
CA LYS A 144 19.94 2.99 17.00
C LYS A 144 21.34 3.61 16.93
N PRO A 145 21.85 4.17 18.04
CA PRO A 145 23.17 4.77 18.07
C PRO A 145 24.25 3.70 17.88
N ILE A 146 25.30 4.07 17.15
CA ILE A 146 26.49 3.25 16.90
C ILE A 146 27.71 4.01 17.40
N VAL A 147 28.64 3.31 18.06
CA VAL A 147 29.86 3.92 18.62
C VAL A 147 30.82 4.38 17.52
N ILE A 148 30.86 3.67 16.39
CA ILE A 148 31.66 4.03 15.21
C ILE A 148 31.04 5.27 14.55
N GLN A 149 31.70 6.41 14.72
CA GLN A 149 31.15 7.74 14.37
C GLN A 149 30.76 7.86 12.89
N SER A 150 31.57 7.34 11.98
CA SER A 150 31.31 7.40 10.53
C SER A 150 30.01 6.68 10.15
N MET A 151 29.80 5.48 10.68
CA MET A 151 28.58 4.69 10.48
C MET A 151 27.38 5.37 11.12
N ASN A 152 27.54 5.80 12.38
CA ASN A 152 26.46 6.46 13.10
C ASN A 152 25.96 7.69 12.36
N LYS A 153 26.89 8.54 11.91
CA LYS A 153 26.56 9.71 11.08
C LYS A 153 25.82 9.30 9.81
N ALA A 154 26.30 8.28 9.09
CA ALA A 154 25.63 7.81 7.88
C ALA A 154 24.18 7.37 8.15
N PHE A 155 23.91 6.59 9.21
CA PHE A 155 22.54 6.19 9.54
C PHE A 155 21.66 7.37 9.97
N GLN A 156 22.18 8.27 10.80
CA GLN A 156 21.45 9.45 11.28
C GLN A 156 21.14 10.44 10.15
N ASP A 157 22.07 10.63 9.20
CA ASP A 157 21.85 11.46 8.02
C ASP A 157 20.71 10.89 7.16
N HIS A 158 20.60 9.56 7.03
CA HIS A 158 19.51 8.91 6.28
C HIS A 158 18.17 8.92 7.02
N GLU A 159 18.18 8.82 8.35
CA GLU A 159 16.98 9.03 9.18
C GLU A 159 16.42 10.43 8.95
N LYS A 160 17.29 11.45 9.03
CA LYS A 160 16.89 12.83 8.77
C LYS A 160 16.35 13.04 7.35
N LEU A 161 17.02 12.49 6.33
CA LEU A 161 16.52 12.57 4.96
C LEU A 161 15.14 11.93 4.80
N TYR A 162 14.88 10.84 5.51
CA TYR A 162 13.56 10.21 5.53
C TYR A 162 12.51 11.06 6.26
N ASP A 163 12.85 11.63 7.41
CA ASP A 163 11.96 12.51 8.16
C ASP A 163 11.58 13.74 7.33
N ASP A 164 12.55 14.34 6.64
CA ASP A 164 12.34 15.51 5.78
C ASP A 164 11.37 15.18 4.62
N ILE A 165 11.59 14.07 3.89
CA ILE A 165 10.69 13.69 2.79
C ILE A 165 9.31 13.26 3.29
N SER A 166 9.24 12.57 4.43
CA SER A 166 7.98 12.15 5.04
C SER A 166 7.17 13.36 5.48
N LYS A 167 7.83 14.37 6.06
CA LYS A 167 7.19 15.63 6.42
C LYS A 167 6.66 16.37 5.18
N SER A 168 7.47 16.53 4.12
CA SER A 168 6.99 17.15 2.87
C SER A 168 5.82 16.38 2.27
N TYR A 169 5.79 15.04 2.37
CA TYR A 169 4.66 14.23 1.93
C TYR A 169 3.40 14.47 2.77
N GLN A 170 3.52 14.52 4.09
CA GLN A 170 2.39 14.82 4.98
C GLN A 170 1.86 16.25 4.78
N ASP A 171 2.75 17.23 4.62
CA ASP A 171 2.38 18.61 4.32
C ASP A 171 1.67 18.70 2.96
N MET A 172 2.13 17.95 1.94
CA MET A 172 1.43 17.83 0.65
C MET A 172 -0.01 17.30 0.81
N LEU A 173 -0.21 16.22 1.57
CA LEU A 173 -1.54 15.65 1.80
C LEU A 173 -2.45 16.64 2.55
N LYS A 174 -1.91 17.32 3.56
CA LYS A 174 -2.62 18.33 4.33
C LYS A 174 -3.05 19.51 3.46
N GLU A 175 -2.16 20.05 2.63
CA GLU A 175 -2.48 21.16 1.73
C GLU A 175 -3.52 20.76 0.67
N LEU A 176 -3.45 19.52 0.15
CA LEU A 176 -4.48 18.97 -0.73
C LEU A 176 -5.84 18.86 -0.03
N HIS A 177 -5.86 18.40 1.21
CA HIS A 177 -7.08 18.32 2.01
C HIS A 177 -7.66 19.72 2.26
N CYS A 178 -6.84 20.68 2.72
CA CYS A 178 -7.27 22.07 2.94
C CYS A 178 -7.80 22.72 1.66
N PHE A 179 -7.18 22.44 0.51
CA PHE A 179 -7.70 22.87 -0.79
C PHE A 179 -9.09 22.29 -1.06
N LYS A 180 -9.26 20.97 -0.90
CA LYS A 180 -10.52 20.27 -1.18
C LYS A 180 -11.66 20.68 -0.25
N SER A 181 -11.38 20.82 1.05
CA SER A 181 -12.39 21.17 2.06
C SER A 181 -13.04 22.53 1.80
N ALA A 182 -12.36 23.44 1.08
CA ALA A 182 -12.92 24.73 0.69
C ALA A 182 -14.09 24.62 -0.33
N PHE A 183 -14.35 23.42 -0.85
CA PHE A 183 -15.38 23.13 -1.85
C PHE A 183 -16.36 22.03 -1.42
N ASP A 184 -16.35 21.60 -0.15
CA ASP A 184 -17.21 20.52 0.33
C ASP A 184 -18.70 20.82 0.11
N GLU A 185 -19.11 22.06 0.39
CA GLU A 185 -20.51 22.50 0.19
C GLU A 185 -20.89 22.49 -1.29
N ASP A 186 -20.01 22.98 -2.18
CA ASP A 186 -20.28 23.06 -3.61
C ASP A 186 -20.26 21.69 -4.31
N THR A 187 -19.60 20.71 -3.70
CA THR A 187 -19.40 19.37 -4.27
C THR A 187 -20.25 18.31 -3.58
N SER A 188 -21.21 18.70 -2.74
CA SER A 188 -22.05 17.77 -1.96
C SER A 188 -21.22 16.79 -1.11
N GLY A 189 -20.06 17.24 -0.62
CA GLY A 189 -19.15 16.47 0.22
C GLY A 189 -18.15 15.57 -0.52
N ILE A 190 -18.08 15.62 -1.86
CA ILE A 190 -17.13 14.82 -2.65
C ILE A 190 -16.24 15.72 -3.51
N PRO A 191 -15.22 16.37 -2.90
CA PRO A 191 -14.36 17.32 -3.59
C PRO A 191 -13.31 16.63 -4.47
N GLU A 192 -13.71 16.24 -5.68
CA GLU A 192 -12.77 15.82 -6.73
C GLU A 192 -11.93 17.00 -7.21
N LEU A 193 -10.63 16.79 -7.42
CA LEU A 193 -9.69 17.88 -7.73
C LEU A 193 -10.08 18.66 -8.99
N ALA A 194 -10.48 17.95 -10.06
CA ALA A 194 -10.91 18.56 -11.31
C ALA A 194 -12.18 19.44 -11.14
N THR A 195 -13.11 19.00 -10.29
CA THR A 195 -14.34 19.76 -9.99
C THR A 195 -14.02 20.99 -9.14
N CYS A 196 -13.17 20.85 -8.12
CA CYS A 196 -12.69 21.97 -7.30
C CYS A 196 -12.00 23.04 -8.15
N VAL A 197 -11.11 22.64 -9.07
CA VAL A 197 -10.45 23.57 -10.00
C VAL A 197 -11.45 24.28 -10.90
N ARG A 198 -12.46 23.57 -11.43
CA ARG A 198 -13.50 24.18 -12.28
C ARG A 198 -14.30 25.24 -11.53
N ILE A 199 -14.70 24.94 -10.29
CA ILE A 199 -15.41 25.88 -9.42
C ILE A 199 -14.52 27.08 -9.11
N LEU A 200 -13.25 26.85 -8.77
CA LEU A 200 -12.29 27.92 -8.48
C LEU A 200 -12.10 28.85 -9.69
N VAL A 201 -11.94 28.30 -10.89
CA VAL A 201 -11.82 29.07 -12.13
C VAL A 201 -13.07 29.91 -12.36
N HIS A 202 -14.27 29.34 -12.14
CA HIS A 202 -15.52 30.09 -12.23
C HIS A 202 -15.55 31.25 -11.22
N ARG A 203 -15.17 31.00 -9.95
CA ARG A 203 -15.11 32.02 -8.89
C ARG A 203 -14.12 33.15 -9.17
N CYS A 204 -13.02 32.85 -9.87
CA CYS A 204 -12.03 33.85 -10.31
C CYS A 204 -12.58 34.86 -11.34
N GLY A 205 -13.75 34.59 -11.94
CA GLY A 205 -14.43 35.52 -12.85
C GLY A 205 -13.58 35.84 -14.08
N GLN A 206 -13.39 37.14 -14.34
CA GLN A 206 -12.57 37.64 -15.46
C GLN A 206 -11.08 37.79 -15.11
N THR A 207 -10.65 37.30 -13.95
CA THR A 207 -9.25 37.42 -13.55
C THR A 207 -8.38 36.49 -14.37
N SER A 208 -7.40 37.05 -15.09
CA SER A 208 -6.39 36.24 -15.79
C SER A 208 -5.46 35.58 -14.77
N LEU A 209 -5.40 34.25 -14.81
CA LEU A 209 -4.48 33.43 -14.04
C LEU A 209 -3.40 32.93 -14.99
N GLU A 210 -2.13 33.20 -14.67
CA GLU A 210 -1.02 32.65 -15.43
C GLU A 210 -0.65 31.28 -14.85
N VAL A 211 -0.63 30.24 -15.67
CA VAL A 211 -0.29 28.89 -15.23
C VAL A 211 1.03 28.45 -15.86
N GLN A 212 2.04 28.23 -15.02
CA GLN A 212 3.35 27.74 -15.43
C GLN A 212 3.49 26.26 -15.11
N ARG A 213 3.66 25.44 -16.15
CA ARG A 213 4.01 24.02 -16.01
C ARG A 213 5.52 23.86 -15.93
N ARG A 214 5.98 23.19 -14.87
CA ARG A 214 7.41 22.87 -14.65
C ARG A 214 7.55 21.38 -14.36
N LYS A 215 8.79 20.88 -14.34
CA LYS A 215 9.06 19.49 -13.95
C LYS A 215 8.52 19.24 -12.53
N TYR A 216 7.58 18.31 -12.42
CA TYR A 216 6.88 17.90 -11.18
C TYR A 216 6.04 18.98 -10.48
N CYS A 217 5.57 20.01 -11.20
CA CYS A 217 4.84 21.11 -10.58
C CYS A 217 3.97 21.87 -11.58
N VAL A 218 2.78 22.26 -11.15
CA VAL A 218 1.95 23.27 -11.80
C VAL A 218 1.84 24.47 -10.87
N GLN A 219 2.39 25.62 -11.27
CA GLN A 219 2.37 26.84 -10.48
C GLN A 219 1.39 27.83 -11.07
N ILE A 220 0.49 28.35 -10.23
CA ILE A 220 -0.44 29.41 -10.61
C ILE A 220 0.12 30.74 -10.10
N ILE A 221 0.27 31.70 -11.01
CA ILE A 221 0.70 33.06 -10.72
C ILE A 221 -0.52 33.96 -10.84
N PHE A 222 -0.77 34.76 -9.81
CA PHE A 222 -1.93 35.65 -9.74
C PHE A 222 -1.59 36.90 -8.93
N SER A 223 -2.32 37.97 -9.22
CA SER A 223 -2.27 39.22 -8.45
C SER A 223 -3.42 39.25 -7.45
N GLU A 224 -3.10 39.31 -6.15
CA GLU A 224 -4.12 39.42 -5.09
C GLU A 224 -4.99 40.66 -5.31
N GLN A 225 -4.42 41.79 -5.70
CA GLN A 225 -5.17 43.03 -5.95
C GLN A 225 -6.18 42.89 -7.09
N THR A 226 -5.87 42.11 -8.12
CA THR A 226 -6.78 41.87 -9.25
C THR A 226 -7.91 40.94 -8.83
N LEU A 227 -7.60 39.89 -8.05
CA LEU A 227 -8.61 38.98 -7.50
C LEU A 227 -9.56 39.69 -6.54
N MET A 228 -9.07 40.61 -5.70
CA MET A 228 -9.91 41.40 -4.80
C MET A 228 -10.93 42.28 -5.56
N LYS A 229 -10.65 42.66 -6.82
CA LYS A 229 -11.51 43.55 -7.61
C LYS A 229 -12.48 42.81 -8.54
N ASN A 230 -12.07 41.66 -9.06
CA ASN A 230 -12.74 41.01 -10.20
C ASN A 230 -13.35 39.64 -9.87
N SER A 231 -13.26 39.18 -8.62
CA SER A 231 -13.83 37.91 -8.20
C SER A 231 -15.35 37.95 -8.09
N LEU A 232 -16.01 36.81 -8.36
CA LEU A 232 -17.46 36.66 -8.25
C LEU A 232 -17.92 36.31 -6.83
N THR A 233 -17.02 35.80 -6.01
CA THR A 233 -17.26 35.36 -4.62
C THR A 233 -16.21 35.96 -3.69
N ASP A 234 -16.22 35.58 -2.40
CA ASP A 234 -15.25 36.05 -1.42
C ASP A 234 -13.79 35.88 -1.93
N PRO A 235 -13.08 36.99 -2.20
CA PRO A 235 -11.73 36.92 -2.75
C PRO A 235 -10.74 36.26 -1.79
N HIS A 236 -10.97 36.34 -0.48
CA HIS A 236 -10.07 35.74 0.51
C HIS A 236 -10.07 34.21 0.42
N GLN A 237 -11.23 33.59 0.22
CA GLN A 237 -11.34 32.14 0.01
C GLN A 237 -10.67 31.69 -1.29
N ILE A 238 -10.83 32.46 -2.37
CA ILE A 238 -10.18 32.19 -3.66
C ILE A 238 -8.65 32.24 -3.50
N ILE A 239 -8.13 33.31 -2.91
CA ILE A 239 -6.69 33.49 -2.68
C ILE A 239 -6.14 32.36 -1.80
N SER A 240 -6.85 31.99 -0.72
CA SER A 240 -6.45 30.88 0.14
C SER A 240 -6.38 29.56 -0.63
N SER A 241 -7.40 29.27 -1.45
CA SER A 241 -7.45 28.05 -2.27
C SER A 241 -6.31 28.00 -3.28
N LEU A 242 -6.02 29.11 -3.97
CA LEU A 242 -4.90 29.20 -4.90
C LEU A 242 -3.54 29.02 -4.19
N LYS A 243 -3.40 29.56 -2.96
CA LYS A 243 -2.21 29.35 -2.13
C LYS A 243 -2.04 27.89 -1.74
N HIS A 244 -3.08 27.23 -1.23
CA HIS A 244 -3.06 25.80 -0.90
C HIS A 244 -2.68 24.94 -2.11
N PHE A 245 -3.26 25.23 -3.28
CA PHE A 245 -2.91 24.54 -4.52
C PHE A 245 -1.41 24.70 -4.86
N ASN A 246 -0.86 25.90 -4.73
CA ASN A 246 0.56 26.16 -4.97
C ASN A 246 1.47 25.51 -3.92
N PHE A 247 1.09 25.51 -2.64
CA PHE A 247 1.87 24.88 -1.57
C PHE A 247 1.89 23.35 -1.71
N MET A 248 0.74 22.73 -1.99
CA MET A 248 0.66 21.32 -2.34
C MET A 248 1.62 20.99 -3.51
N ASN A 249 1.59 21.78 -4.58
CA ASN A 249 2.47 21.59 -5.74
C ASN A 249 3.96 21.76 -5.40
N LYS A 250 4.29 22.66 -4.49
CA LYS A 250 5.68 22.84 -4.01
C LYS A 250 6.16 21.59 -3.27
N HIS A 251 5.37 21.08 -2.33
CA HIS A 251 5.74 19.88 -1.57
C HIS A 251 5.80 18.63 -2.45
N LEU A 252 4.86 18.49 -3.38
CA LEU A 252 4.84 17.43 -4.37
C LEU A 252 6.15 17.40 -5.20
N LYS A 253 6.63 18.57 -5.62
CA LYS A 253 7.90 18.71 -6.33
C LYS A 253 9.09 18.29 -5.48
N GLU A 254 9.14 18.69 -4.21
CA GLU A 254 10.20 18.32 -3.26
C GLU A 254 10.26 16.78 -3.10
N VAL A 255 9.12 16.15 -2.80
CA VAL A 255 9.01 14.70 -2.64
C VAL A 255 9.49 13.94 -3.88
N LEU A 256 9.03 14.34 -5.08
CA LEU A 256 9.40 13.67 -6.32
C LEU A 256 10.86 13.90 -6.73
N LYS A 257 11.44 15.06 -6.38
CA LYS A 257 12.85 15.35 -6.64
C LYS A 257 13.76 14.53 -5.73
N ASP A 258 13.44 14.49 -4.44
CA ASP A 258 14.34 13.96 -3.42
C ASP A 258 14.18 12.44 -3.23
N SER A 259 13.01 11.88 -3.54
CA SER A 259 12.79 10.42 -3.47
C SER A 259 13.82 9.61 -4.24
N HIS A 260 14.19 10.04 -5.46
CA HIS A 260 15.14 9.31 -6.29
C HIS A 260 16.57 9.35 -5.74
N SER A 261 17.03 10.51 -5.27
CA SER A 261 18.39 10.66 -4.72
C SER A 261 18.53 9.88 -3.41
N ILE A 262 17.52 9.95 -2.52
CA ILE A 262 17.52 9.24 -1.24
C ILE A 262 17.51 7.72 -1.48
N GLN A 263 16.66 7.21 -2.38
CA GLN A 263 16.65 5.78 -2.72
C GLN A 263 18.00 5.29 -3.23
N LYS A 264 18.67 6.07 -4.08
CA LYS A 264 19.99 5.72 -4.61
C LYS A 264 21.02 5.66 -3.47
N SER A 265 20.99 6.65 -2.58
CA SER A 265 21.88 6.73 -1.41
C SER A 265 21.68 5.54 -0.46
N ILE A 266 20.43 5.21 -0.12
CA ILE A 266 20.11 4.05 0.73
C ILE A 266 20.58 2.75 0.07
N ASN A 267 20.37 2.58 -1.24
CA ASN A 267 20.80 1.37 -1.94
C ASN A 267 22.33 1.19 -1.96
N ILE A 268 23.11 2.28 -1.96
CA ILE A 268 24.56 2.21 -1.79
C ILE A 268 24.88 1.72 -0.37
N LEU A 269 24.26 2.33 0.64
CA LEU A 269 24.51 1.99 2.04
C LEU A 269 24.13 0.53 2.37
N LEU A 270 23.04 0.03 1.81
CA LEU A 270 22.61 -1.37 1.96
C LEU A 270 23.57 -2.36 1.29
N LYS A 271 24.23 -1.98 0.19
CA LYS A 271 25.26 -2.82 -0.46
C LYS A 271 26.55 -2.89 0.35
N ASP A 272 26.86 -1.83 1.09
CA ASP A 272 28.06 -1.73 1.93
C ASP A 272 27.94 -2.48 3.26
N LYS A 273 26.85 -3.22 3.49
CA LYS A 273 26.58 -3.96 4.73
C LYS A 273 27.74 -4.85 5.19
N ASP A 274 28.30 -5.66 4.29
CA ASP A 274 29.39 -6.58 4.63
C ASP A 274 30.69 -5.81 4.92
N SER A 275 30.94 -4.71 4.19
CA SER A 275 32.06 -3.80 4.44
C SER A 275 31.96 -3.16 5.82
N MET A 276 30.76 -2.75 6.25
CA MET A 276 30.54 -2.22 7.59
C MET A 276 30.80 -3.28 8.67
N GLN A 277 30.38 -4.53 8.48
CA GLN A 277 30.70 -5.59 9.43
C GLN A 277 32.21 -5.82 9.57
N GLN A 278 32.95 -5.77 8.45
CA GLN A 278 34.41 -5.86 8.47
C GLN A 278 35.06 -4.66 9.18
N GLN A 279 34.50 -3.45 9.04
CA GLN A 279 34.99 -2.27 9.75
C GLN A 279 34.82 -2.41 11.27
N ILE A 280 33.72 -2.99 11.74
CA ILE A 280 33.50 -3.26 13.18
C ILE A 280 34.59 -4.19 13.73
N ILE A 281 34.98 -5.22 12.97
CA ILE A 281 36.06 -6.14 13.35
C ILE A 281 37.40 -5.40 13.39
N LYS A 282 37.67 -4.53 12.42
CA LYS A 282 38.93 -3.76 12.31
C LYS A 282 39.09 -2.70 13.40
N GLU A 283 38.00 -2.11 13.88
CA GLU A 283 38.01 -1.12 14.97
C GLU A 283 38.43 -1.71 16.32
N CYS A 284 38.62 -3.04 16.43
CA CYS A 284 39.11 -3.71 17.63
C CYS A 284 38.34 -3.31 18.90
N LEU A 285 37.01 -3.23 18.78
CA LEU A 285 36.15 -2.85 19.90
C LEU A 285 36.30 -3.81 21.08
N PRO A 286 36.11 -3.33 22.33
CA PRO A 286 36.10 -4.18 23.51
C PRO A 286 35.12 -5.35 23.40
N ALA A 287 35.44 -6.49 24.02
CA ALA A 287 34.70 -7.75 23.87
C ALA A 287 33.22 -7.64 24.33
N ASP A 288 32.92 -6.71 25.23
CA ASP A 288 31.58 -6.39 25.73
C ASP A 288 30.77 -5.48 24.78
N GLN A 289 31.43 -4.71 23.91
CA GLN A 289 30.78 -3.74 23.02
C GLN A 289 30.58 -4.25 21.59
N GLY A 290 31.50 -5.07 21.09
CA GLY A 290 31.48 -5.59 19.72
C GLY A 290 30.13 -6.22 19.31
N PRO A 291 29.59 -7.19 20.07
CA PRO A 291 28.31 -7.82 19.74
C PRO A 291 27.13 -6.84 19.70
N GLY A 292 27.11 -5.85 20.60
CA GLY A 292 26.07 -4.82 20.66
C GLY A 292 26.08 -3.91 19.43
N VAL A 293 27.28 -3.51 18.96
CA VAL A 293 27.43 -2.69 17.76
C VAL A 293 26.97 -3.44 16.51
N VAL A 294 27.34 -4.72 16.36
CA VAL A 294 26.88 -5.56 15.25
C VAL A 294 25.35 -5.69 15.24
N TYR A 295 24.74 -5.85 16.42
CA TYR A 295 23.29 -5.87 16.56
C TYR A 295 22.64 -4.56 16.11
N ASN A 296 23.13 -3.41 16.59
CA ASN A 296 22.59 -2.09 16.23
C ASN A 296 22.72 -1.82 14.72
N VAL A 297 23.84 -2.17 14.11
CA VAL A 297 24.03 -2.05 12.65
C VAL A 297 23.03 -2.93 11.90
N LYS A 298 22.82 -4.18 12.32
CA LYS A 298 21.85 -5.08 11.70
C LYS A 298 20.42 -4.55 11.80
N GLU A 299 20.06 -3.96 12.93
CA GLU A 299 18.76 -3.34 13.15
C GLU A 299 18.58 -2.10 12.28
N ASN A 300 19.56 -1.20 12.24
CA ASN A 300 19.52 0.00 11.39
C ASN A 300 19.44 -0.35 9.91
N MET A 301 20.08 -1.45 9.47
CA MET A 301 19.94 -1.95 8.10
C MET A 301 18.50 -2.40 7.79
N ARG A 302 17.80 -3.02 8.74
CA ARG A 302 16.38 -3.35 8.57
C ARG A 302 15.53 -2.08 8.50
N THR A 303 15.82 -1.09 9.34
CA THR A 303 15.16 0.23 9.28
C THR A 303 15.38 0.89 7.92
N LEU A 304 16.61 0.89 7.37
CA LEU A 304 16.90 1.42 6.04
C LEU A 304 16.13 0.68 4.93
N GLU A 305 16.01 -0.65 5.01
CA GLU A 305 15.20 -1.42 4.07
C GLU A 305 13.72 -1.01 4.13
N GLN A 306 13.20 -0.74 5.32
CA GLN A 306 11.82 -0.25 5.50
C GLN A 306 11.66 1.17 4.96
N ILE A 307 12.57 2.08 5.31
CA ILE A 307 12.63 3.45 4.77
C ILE A 307 12.61 3.42 3.24
N ARG A 308 13.41 2.55 2.61
CA ARG A 308 13.43 2.44 1.14
C ARG A 308 12.05 2.10 0.58
N LYS A 309 11.37 1.09 1.16
CA LYS A 309 10.01 0.69 0.75
C LYS A 309 9.01 1.81 0.96
N ASN A 310 9.11 2.53 2.07
CA ASN A 310 8.23 3.66 2.37
C ASN A 310 8.41 4.79 1.35
N ILE A 311 9.66 5.10 0.96
CA ILE A 311 9.94 6.08 -0.09
C ILE A 311 9.37 5.62 -1.44
N ASP A 312 9.43 4.32 -1.78
CA ASP A 312 8.77 3.79 -2.99
C ASP A 312 7.25 4.04 -2.98
N VAL A 313 6.60 3.81 -1.83
CA VAL A 313 5.17 4.06 -1.65
C VAL A 313 4.84 5.55 -1.78
N ILE A 314 5.55 6.40 -1.02
CA ILE A 314 5.41 7.86 -1.06
C ILE A 314 5.55 8.37 -2.49
N LYS A 315 6.62 7.95 -3.19
CA LYS A 315 6.86 8.32 -4.58
C LYS A 315 5.71 7.91 -5.50
N LYS A 316 5.22 6.67 -5.39
CA LYS A 316 4.13 6.16 -6.23
C LYS A 316 2.84 6.95 -6.03
N ILE A 317 2.51 7.29 -4.78
CA ILE A 317 1.32 8.09 -4.45
C ILE A 317 1.49 9.51 -4.98
N SER A 318 2.66 10.14 -4.76
CA SER A 318 2.97 11.46 -5.29
C SER A 318 2.94 11.50 -6.83
N GLU A 319 3.43 10.49 -7.53
CA GLU A 319 3.33 10.41 -8.99
C GLU A 319 1.88 10.31 -9.48
N ALA A 320 1.02 9.58 -8.76
CA ALA A 320 -0.41 9.53 -9.05
C ALA A 320 -1.08 10.89 -8.81
N GLN A 321 -0.76 11.56 -7.70
CA GLN A 321 -1.24 12.90 -7.40
C GLN A 321 -0.78 13.94 -8.43
N LEU A 322 0.47 13.86 -8.90
CA LEU A 322 0.96 14.75 -9.96
C LEU A 322 0.15 14.59 -11.24
N LYS A 323 -0.21 13.36 -11.63
CA LYS A 323 -1.06 13.12 -12.80
C LYS A 323 -2.43 13.76 -12.63
N ASP A 324 -3.05 13.60 -11.46
CA ASP A 324 -4.35 14.20 -11.15
C ASP A 324 -4.27 15.74 -11.17
N VAL A 325 -3.22 16.32 -10.59
CA VAL A 325 -2.97 17.77 -10.62
C VAL A 325 -2.77 18.28 -12.05
N ILE A 326 -2.00 17.60 -12.87
CA ILE A 326 -1.78 18.00 -14.28
C ILE A 326 -3.10 17.96 -15.05
N GLU A 327 -3.88 16.89 -14.89
CA GLU A 327 -5.16 16.74 -15.59
C GLU A 327 -6.16 17.80 -15.12
N SER A 328 -6.34 17.93 -13.81
CA SER A 328 -7.23 18.92 -13.20
C SER A 328 -6.84 20.36 -13.56
N SER A 329 -5.53 20.65 -13.65
CA SER A 329 -5.05 21.98 -14.02
C SER A 329 -5.45 22.43 -15.43
N LYS A 330 -5.86 21.51 -16.32
CA LYS A 330 -6.39 21.87 -17.64
C LYS A 330 -7.58 22.81 -17.54
N GLY A 331 -8.36 22.74 -16.45
CA GLY A 331 -9.47 23.65 -16.19
C GLY A 331 -9.06 25.12 -16.13
N PHE A 332 -7.83 25.44 -15.70
CA PHE A 332 -7.33 26.82 -15.70
C PHE A 332 -7.04 27.37 -17.11
N PHE A 333 -6.89 26.49 -18.11
CA PHE A 333 -6.61 26.88 -19.51
C PHE A 333 -7.88 26.97 -20.36
N ALA A 334 -8.99 26.40 -19.91
CA ALA A 334 -10.21 26.26 -20.72
C ALA A 334 -10.96 27.58 -20.99
N ASN A 335 -10.64 28.65 -20.24
CA ASN A 335 -11.23 29.98 -20.41
C ASN A 335 -10.29 30.98 -21.11
N ALA A 336 -9.18 30.52 -21.68
CA ALA A 336 -8.18 31.36 -22.34
C ALA A 336 -8.42 31.53 -23.86
N GLU A 337 -9.57 31.08 -24.39
CA GLU A 337 -9.99 31.26 -25.79
C GLU A 337 -11.12 32.27 -25.94
#